data_AF-A0A8D9BE41-F1
#
_entry.id   AF-A0A8D9BE41-F1
#
_cell.length_a   1.000
_cell.length_b   1.000
_cell.length_c   1.000
_cell.angle_alpha   90.00
_cell.angle_beta   90.00
_cell.angle_gamma   90.00
#
_symmetry.space_group_name_H-M   'P 1'
#
loop_
_entity.id
_entity.type
_entity.pdbx_description
1 polymer ?
#
loop_
_entity_poly.entity_id
_entity_poly.type
_entity_poly.pdbx_seq_one_letter_code
_entity_poly.pdbx_strand_id
1 'polypeptide(L)'
;MWCMLLTIAATGGILYALYYLLALVLCFKWNTPRRNYELAKKLPGPKVLPIIGMALEIASKKPHELLDFMSDILAMSSPFVATRLLGILDVFIVNPDHVEVSLSLY
;
A
#
# COMPACT_ATOMS: atom_id res chain seq x y z
N MET A 1 -8.40 -44.51 11.19
CA MET A 1 -7.10 -44.06 11.74
C MET A 1 -6.31 -43.19 10.74
N TRP A 2 -6.17 -43.61 9.48
CA TRP A 2 -5.44 -42.85 8.44
C TRP A 2 -6.01 -41.47 8.08
N CYS A 3 -7.34 -41.28 8.07
CA CYS A 3 -7.94 -39.97 7.81
C CYS A 3 -7.64 -38.91 8.89
N MET A 4 -7.44 -39.32 10.15
CA MET A 4 -7.09 -38.39 11.25
C MET A 4 -5.65 -37.85 11.13
N LEU A 5 -4.71 -38.68 10.64
CA LEU A 5 -3.32 -38.27 10.42
C LEU A 5 -3.20 -37.26 9.26
N LEU A 6 -3.99 -37.42 8.20
CA LEU A 6 -4.06 -36.47 7.08
C LEU A 6 -4.63 -35.11 7.51
N THR A 7 -5.64 -35.09 8.37
CA THR A 7 -6.19 -33.83 8.89
C THR A 7 -5.21 -33.08 9.78
N ILE A 8 -4.42 -33.78 10.61
CA ILE A 8 -3.42 -33.16 11.49
C ILE A 8 -2.27 -32.55 10.67
N ALA A 9 -1.81 -33.25 9.62
CA ALA A 9 -0.78 -32.74 8.71
C ALA A 9 -1.27 -31.50 7.91
N ALA A 10 -2.51 -31.52 7.43
CA ALA A 10 -3.12 -30.40 6.73
C ALA A 10 -3.35 -29.18 7.66
N THR A 11 -3.78 -29.40 8.91
CA THR A 11 -3.88 -28.32 9.90
C THR A 11 -2.52 -27.72 10.25
N GLY A 12 -1.46 -28.55 10.29
CA GLY A 12 -0.09 -28.06 10.47
C GLY A 12 0.33 -27.11 9.34
N GLY A 13 0.08 -27.50 8.08
CA GLY A 13 0.39 -26.66 6.92
C GLY A 13 -0.31 -25.29 6.94
N ILE A 14 -1.60 -25.26 7.30
CA ILE A 14 -2.37 -24.01 7.41
C ILE A 14 -1.80 -23.12 8.52
N LEU A 15 -1.46 -23.70 9.68
CA LEU A 15 -0.86 -22.96 10.80
C LEU A 15 0.50 -22.37 10.43
N TYR A 16 1.35 -23.12 9.72
CA TYR A 16 2.62 -22.60 9.20
C TYR A 16 2.41 -21.46 8.20
N ALA A 17 1.47 -21.60 7.26
CA ALA A 17 1.16 -20.54 6.30
C ALA A 17 0.68 -19.26 6.99
N LEU A 18 -0.20 -19.40 8.00
CA LEU A 18 -0.66 -18.27 8.81
C LEU A 18 0.47 -17.63 9.62
N TYR A 19 1.36 -18.44 10.20
CA TYR A 19 2.54 -17.94 10.91
C TYR A 19 3.47 -17.14 9.99
N TYR A 20 3.76 -17.65 8.78
CA TYR A 20 4.56 -16.93 7.79
C TYR A 20 3.89 -15.63 7.34
N LEU A 21 2.59 -15.65 7.08
CA LEU A 21 1.83 -14.44 6.75
C LEU A 21 1.91 -13.40 7.87
N LEU A 22 1.74 -13.82 9.12
CA LEU A 22 1.84 -12.94 10.28
C LEU A 22 3.25 -12.34 10.43
N ALA A 23 4.29 -13.18 10.30
CA ALA A 23 5.68 -12.74 10.35
C ALA A 23 5.98 -11.70 9.26
N LEU A 24 5.50 -11.96 8.03
CA LEU A 24 5.66 -11.06 6.89
C LEU A 24 4.96 -9.72 7.16
N VAL A 25 3.70 -9.75 7.63
CA VAL A 25 2.95 -8.55 8.04
C VAL A 25 3.72 -7.72 9.09
N LEU A 26 4.28 -8.38 10.10
CA LEU A 26 5.06 -7.72 11.15
C LEU A 26 6.37 -7.14 10.61
N CYS A 27 7.11 -7.85 9.77
CA CYS A 27 8.31 -7.35 9.12
C CYS A 27 8.03 -6.11 8.27
N PHE A 28 6.99 -6.12 7.45
CA PHE A 28 6.61 -4.97 6.63
C PHE A 28 6.18 -3.77 7.47
N LYS A 29 5.42 -4.00 8.54
CA LYS A 29 5.03 -2.94 9.48
C LYS A 29 6.23 -2.35 10.21
N TRP A 30 7.20 -3.18 10.59
CA TRP A 30 8.43 -2.75 11.26
C TRP A 30 9.35 -1.96 10.33
N ASN A 31 9.47 -2.39 9.08
CA ASN A 31 10.33 -1.73 8.10
C ASN A 31 9.71 -0.42 7.57
N THR A 32 8.40 -0.22 7.75
CA THR A 32 7.75 1.04 7.37
C THR A 32 8.18 2.15 8.35
N PRO A 33 8.78 3.26 7.87
CA PRO A 33 9.11 4.39 8.73
C PRO A 33 7.86 4.98 9.37
N ARG A 34 7.86 5.09 10.71
CA ARG A 34 6.74 5.73 11.46
C ARG A 34 6.44 7.14 10.94
N ARG A 35 7.47 7.86 10.48
CA ARG A 35 7.34 9.18 9.83
C ARG A 35 6.41 9.16 8.62
N ASN A 36 6.52 8.15 7.76
CA ASN A 36 5.67 8.04 6.57
C ASN A 36 4.21 7.84 6.96
N TYR A 37 3.95 7.07 8.02
CA TYR A 37 2.59 6.86 8.51
C TYR A 37 1.97 8.16 9.07
N GLU A 38 2.75 8.95 9.81
CA GLU A 38 2.27 10.23 10.34
C GLU A 38 2.10 11.30 9.26
N LEU A 39 2.94 11.30 8.22
CA LEU A 39 2.78 12.19 7.07
C LEU A 39 1.57 11.81 6.22
N ALA A 40 1.35 10.51 5.98
CA ALA A 40 0.20 10.00 5.23
C ALA A 40 -1.14 10.41 5.87
N LYS A 41 -1.22 10.47 7.21
CA LYS A 41 -2.43 10.92 7.92
C LYS A 41 -2.77 12.39 7.70
N LYS A 42 -1.76 13.22 7.39
CA LYS A 42 -1.92 14.67 7.23
C LYS A 42 -2.26 15.07 5.79
N LEU A 43 -1.93 14.20 4.84
CA LEU A 43 -2.12 14.46 3.42
C LEU A 43 -3.50 13.97 2.97
N PRO A 44 -4.19 14.72 2.08
CA PRO A 44 -5.42 14.24 1.46
C PRO A 44 -5.12 13.01 0.59
N GLY A 45 -6.04 12.05 0.59
CA GLY A 45 -5.91 10.87 -0.26
C GLY A 45 -6.88 9.75 0.11
N PRO A 46 -7.04 8.75 -0.77
CA PRO A 46 -7.86 7.58 -0.50
C PRO A 46 -7.34 6.80 0.70
N LYS A 47 -8.24 6.16 1.46
CA LYS A 47 -7.86 5.31 2.60
C LYS A 47 -7.24 4.02 2.07
N VAL A 48 -5.93 3.92 2.19
CA VAL A 48 -5.13 2.79 1.70
C VAL A 48 -4.87 1.73 2.78
N LEU A 49 -4.68 0.48 2.38
CA LEU A 49 -4.33 -0.60 3.31
C LEU A 49 -2.92 -0.39 3.91
N PRO A 50 -2.69 -0.77 5.19
CA PRO A 50 -1.46 -0.42 5.91
C PRO A 50 -0.19 -1.12 5.40
N ILE A 51 -0.28 -2.16 4.58
CA ILE A 51 0.85 -2.94 4.08
C ILE A 51 0.88 -2.89 2.54
N ILE A 52 -0.23 -3.28 1.93
CA ILE A 52 -0.35 -3.37 0.47
C ILE A 52 -0.54 -1.97 -0.14
N GLY A 53 -1.13 -1.04 0.61
CA GLY A 53 -1.55 0.26 0.07
C GLY A 53 -2.63 0.06 -0.99
N MET A 54 -2.48 0.76 -2.12
CA MET A 54 -3.32 0.67 -3.32
C MET A 54 -2.79 -0.36 -4.32
N ALA A 55 -1.76 -1.14 -3.98
CA ALA A 55 -1.14 -2.05 -4.94
C ALA A 55 -2.13 -3.09 -5.49
N LEU A 56 -3.12 -3.52 -4.71
CA LEU A 56 -4.17 -4.44 -5.16
C LEU A 56 -5.11 -3.77 -6.17
N GLU A 57 -5.49 -2.51 -5.90
CA GLU A 57 -6.35 -1.72 -6.78
C GLU A 57 -5.64 -1.47 -8.11
N ILE A 58 -4.37 -1.09 -8.08
CA ILE A 58 -3.53 -0.89 -9.27
C ILE A 58 -3.34 -2.21 -10.04
N ALA A 59 -3.04 -3.31 -9.36
CA ALA A 59 -2.85 -4.62 -9.99
C ALA A 59 -4.13 -5.16 -10.66
N SER A 60 -5.31 -4.71 -10.22
CA SER A 60 -6.60 -5.09 -10.81
C SER A 60 -6.96 -4.31 -12.07
N LYS A 61 -6.24 -3.23 -12.38
CA LYS A 61 -6.52 -2.34 -13.53
C LYS A 61 -5.70 -2.74 -14.75
N LYS A 62 -6.29 -2.54 -15.93
CA LYS A 62 -5.56 -2.66 -17.19
C LYS A 62 -4.65 -1.44 -17.39
N PRO A 63 -3.56 -1.54 -18.16
CA PRO A 63 -2.64 -0.43 -18.37
C PRO A 63 -3.28 0.87 -18.85
N HIS A 64 -4.31 0.80 -19.70
CA HIS A 64 -5.04 1.98 -20.19
C HIS A 64 -5.98 2.59 -19.15
N GLU A 65 -6.47 1.81 -18.19
CA GLU A 65 -7.36 2.28 -17.11
C GLU A 65 -6.57 2.95 -15.97
N LEU A 66 -5.24 2.76 -15.92
CA LEU A 66 -4.40 3.35 -14.87
C LEU A 66 -4.38 4.88 -14.94
N LEU A 67 -4.37 5.45 -16.14
CA LEU A 67 -4.35 6.91 -16.31
C LEU A 67 -5.66 7.54 -15.82
N ASP A 68 -6.80 6.96 -16.19
CA ASP A 68 -8.12 7.41 -15.76
C ASP A 68 -8.25 7.27 -14.23
N PHE A 69 -7.82 6.15 -13.68
CA PHE A 69 -7.81 5.92 -12.24
C PHE A 69 -6.97 6.96 -11.48
N MET A 70 -5.78 7.29 -11.99
CA MET A 70 -4.95 8.34 -11.38
C MET A 70 -5.60 9.71 -11.50
N SER A 71 -6.20 10.03 -12.65
CA SER A 71 -6.95 11.27 -12.86
C SER A 71 -8.10 11.42 -11.85
N ASP A 72 -8.86 10.35 -11.60
CA ASP A 72 -9.96 10.34 -10.64
C ASP A 72 -9.48 10.60 -9.20
N ILE A 73 -8.36 9.98 -8.80
CA ILE A 73 -7.76 10.19 -7.48
C ILE A 73 -7.29 11.63 -7.33
N LEU A 74 -6.64 12.18 -8.36
CA LEU A 74 -6.16 13.56 -8.38
C LEU A 74 -7.31 14.55 -8.31
N ALA A 75 -8.40 14.31 -9.03
CA ALA A 75 -9.60 15.15 -8.99
C ALA A 75 -10.25 15.17 -7.60
N MET A 76 -10.26 14.04 -6.89
CA MET A 76 -10.89 13.93 -5.56
C MET A 76 -10.08 14.62 -4.45
N SER A 77 -8.76 14.73 -4.60
CA SER A 77 -7.84 15.02 -3.49
C SER A 77 -6.90 16.21 -3.76
N SER A 78 -7.14 16.99 -4.82
CA SER A 78 -6.35 18.18 -5.20
C SER A 78 -6.27 19.20 -4.05
N PRO A 79 -5.09 19.82 -3.78
CA PRO A 79 -3.90 19.90 -4.66
C PRO A 79 -2.77 18.89 -4.38
N PHE A 80 -2.87 18.07 -3.34
CA PHE A 80 -1.85 17.07 -2.98
C PHE A 80 -2.50 15.73 -2.70
N VAL A 81 -1.97 14.67 -3.32
CA VAL A 81 -2.51 13.32 -3.10
C VAL A 81 -1.43 12.44 -2.50
N ALA A 82 -1.65 11.99 -1.27
CA ALA A 82 -0.90 10.88 -0.71
C ALA A 82 -1.54 9.56 -1.14
N THR A 83 -0.73 8.74 -1.80
CA THR A 83 -1.04 7.34 -2.07
C THR A 83 0.01 6.46 -1.40
N ARG A 84 -0.27 5.17 -1.34
CA ARG A 84 0.69 4.23 -0.76
C ARG A 84 0.79 3.01 -1.64
N LEU A 85 2.01 2.60 -1.92
CA LEU A 85 2.30 1.41 -2.71
C LEU A 85 3.26 0.50 -1.94
N LEU A 86 2.82 -0.70 -1.58
CA LEU A 86 3.67 -1.72 -0.91
C LEU A 86 4.47 -1.20 0.30
N GLY A 87 3.86 -0.27 1.06
CA GLY A 87 4.45 0.31 2.26
C GLY A 87 5.17 1.65 2.04
N ILE A 88 5.45 2.02 0.79
CA ILE A 88 6.06 3.31 0.40
C ILE A 88 4.97 4.37 0.32
N LEU A 89 5.23 5.55 0.88
CA LEU A 89 4.36 6.71 0.77
C LEU A 89 4.76 7.48 -0.48
N ASP A 90 3.84 7.58 -1.43
CA ASP A 90 4.01 8.31 -2.68
C ASP A 90 3.11 9.54 -2.66
N VAL A 91 3.69 10.72 -2.89
CA VAL A 91 2.95 11.98 -2.88
C VAL A 91 2.96 12.55 -4.29
N PHE A 92 1.78 12.69 -4.87
CA PHE A 92 1.61 13.35 -6.16
C PHE A 92 1.35 14.83 -5.96
N ILE A 93 2.14 15.65 -6.64
CA ILE A 93 2.05 17.10 -6.67
C ILE A 93 1.68 17.50 -8.10
N VAL A 94 0.53 18.16 -8.26
CA VAL A 94 0.04 18.58 -9.59
C VAL A 94 0.25 20.07 -9.82
N ASN A 95 0.29 20.88 -8.75
CA ASN A 95 0.50 22.32 -8.87
C ASN A 95 1.99 22.62 -9.19
N PRO A 96 2.29 23.32 -10.31
CA PRO A 96 3.66 23.64 -10.71
C PRO A 96 4.44 24.43 -9.65
N ASP A 97 3.79 25.32 -8.89
CA ASP A 97 4.46 26.11 -7.85
C ASP A 97 5.10 25.22 -6.77
N HIS A 98 4.41 24.13 -6.43
CA HIS A 98 4.89 23.16 -5.44
C HIS A 98 5.96 22.23 -6.00
N VAL A 99 5.91 21.95 -7.31
CA VAL A 99 6.95 21.18 -8.00
C VAL A 99 8.26 21.97 -8.02
N GLU A 100 8.22 23.27 -8.33
CA GLU A 100 9.39 24.14 -8.35
C GLU A 100 10.14 24.15 -7.00
N VAL A 101 9.39 24.29 -5.90
CA VAL A 101 9.97 24.21 -4.54
C VAL A 101 10.65 22.86 -4.31
N SER A 102 10.00 21.75 -4.68
CA SER A 102 10.60 20.41 -4.50
C SER A 102 11.85 20.18 -5.34
N LEU A 103 11.92 20.77 -6.53
CA LEU A 103 13.09 20.66 -7.42
C LEU A 103 14.24 21.54 -6.94
N SER A 104 13.95 22.70 -6.33
CA SER A 104 14.97 23.62 -5.79
C SER A 104 15.75 23.06 -4.59
N LEU A 105 15.29 21.95 -4.00
CA LEU A 105 15.91 21.29 -2.84
C LEU A 105 16.99 20.26 -3.21
N TYR A 106 17.16 19.96 -4.51
CA TYR A 106 18.16 19.06 -5.06
C TYR A 106 19.24 19.84 -5.81
#